data_AF-B0DXW9-F1
#
_entry.id   AF-B0DXW9-F1
#
_cell.length_a   1.000
_cell.length_b   1.000
_cell.length_c   1.000
_cell.angle_alpha   90.00
_cell.angle_beta   90.00
_cell.angle_gamma   90.00
#
_symmetry.space_group_name_H-M   'P 1'
#
loop_
_entity.id
_entity.type
_entity.pdbx_description
1 polymer ?
#
loop_
_entity_poly.entity_id
_entity_poly.type
_entity_poly.pdbx_seq_one_letter_code
_entity_poly.pdbx_strand_id
1 'polypeptide(L)'
;MTSSLSSIFHLHFLPSMTLLQLAVASSGSPSPLLGPLPLIHLASRASPILNNHTGQLEAFNPITQQLIPQGPATDAGGQDFDGPAILWIIFAFVIGSPMAFAGIRGWRLTTGVGLGLAATVCSWAALVNTMGPTGISDLFILVTVLGFFVFGFIFGLLEIGRRSGFVMVGITGGLAFGIRIFILKADLLLPVSNAYGAIWAIIALMGAINGMLLVFKKTERGGLLFACASIGTFLTFLGVDLVLNRQVGMSRGLRFLFDRNSSHIVDIISNGYSPSLLTQILLAVSLGLTQFDVQRCCYMIQH
;
A
#
# COMPACT_ATOMS: atom_id res chain seq x y z
N MET A 1 30.23 18.92 -12.73
CA MET A 1 29.04 18.70 -11.87
C MET A 1 28.14 17.53 -12.32
N THR A 2 28.48 16.80 -13.39
CA THR A 2 27.70 15.65 -13.91
C THR A 2 27.99 14.31 -13.21
N SER A 3 29.07 14.20 -12.43
CA SER A 3 29.47 12.96 -11.73
C SER A 3 28.64 12.63 -10.49
N SER A 4 27.90 13.58 -9.93
CA SER A 4 27.17 13.38 -8.66
C SER A 4 25.84 12.64 -8.82
N LEU A 5 25.16 12.75 -9.96
CA LEU A 5 23.83 12.15 -10.15
C LEU A 5 23.91 10.67 -10.55
N SER A 6 24.91 10.30 -11.35
CA SER A 6 25.20 8.88 -11.66
C SER A 6 25.59 8.10 -10.40
N SER A 7 26.34 8.72 -9.48
CA SER A 7 26.72 8.11 -8.20
C SER A 7 25.51 7.88 -7.28
N ILE A 8 24.53 8.79 -7.25
CA ILE A 8 23.28 8.61 -6.49
C ILE A 8 22.40 7.52 -7.12
N PHE A 9 22.37 7.42 -8.45
CA PHE A 9 21.64 6.36 -9.17
C PHE A 9 22.21 4.96 -8.86
N HIS A 10 23.54 4.80 -8.87
CA HIS A 10 24.19 3.55 -8.47
C HIS A 10 23.99 3.23 -6.98
N LEU A 11 23.93 4.24 -6.11
CA LEU A 11 23.71 4.08 -4.67
C LEU A 11 22.29 3.61 -4.31
N HIS A 12 21.30 3.75 -5.20
CA HIS A 12 19.94 3.23 -4.98
C HIS A 12 19.67 1.93 -5.73
N PHE A 13 20.27 1.77 -6.92
CA PHE A 13 20.09 0.57 -7.75
C PHE A 13 20.73 -0.67 -7.11
N LEU A 14 21.97 -0.57 -6.62
CA LEU A 14 22.66 -1.69 -5.98
C LEU A 14 22.00 -2.17 -4.68
N PRO A 15 21.62 -1.32 -3.70
CA PRO A 15 20.97 -1.81 -2.48
C PRO A 15 19.56 -2.35 -2.71
N SER A 16 18.82 -1.86 -3.71
CA SER A 16 17.51 -2.43 -4.05
C SER A 16 17.63 -3.84 -4.63
N MET A 17 18.67 -4.10 -5.44
CA MET A 17 18.99 -5.42 -6.00
C MET A 17 19.67 -6.34 -4.98
N THR A 18 20.50 -5.82 -4.06
CA THR A 18 21.06 -6.63 -2.97
C THR A 18 20.04 -6.91 -1.86
N LEU A 19 19.05 -6.04 -1.60
CA LEU A 19 17.90 -6.37 -0.74
C LEU A 19 17.03 -7.47 -1.36
N LEU A 20 16.88 -7.47 -2.70
CA LEU A 20 16.24 -8.56 -3.43
C LEU A 20 17.02 -9.88 -3.30
N GLN A 21 18.36 -9.84 -3.30
CA GLN A 21 19.22 -11.02 -3.09
C GLN A 21 19.34 -11.45 -1.62
N LEU A 22 19.27 -10.52 -0.67
CA LEU A 22 19.33 -10.80 0.77
C LEU A 22 18.01 -11.38 1.29
N ALA A 23 16.87 -10.95 0.71
CA ALA A 23 15.56 -11.56 0.96
C ALA A 23 15.47 -13.02 0.46
N VAL A 24 16.36 -13.43 -0.46
CA VAL A 24 16.50 -14.81 -0.92
C VAL A 24 17.43 -15.64 0.00
N ALA A 25 18.24 -15.00 0.85
CA ALA A 25 19.32 -15.66 1.60
C ALA A 25 19.12 -15.76 3.13
N SER A 26 18.17 -15.07 3.75
CA SER A 26 18.02 -15.06 5.22
C SER A 26 16.86 -15.93 5.75
N SER A 27 17.13 -17.21 5.90
CA SER A 27 16.38 -18.12 6.78
C SER A 27 17.19 -18.40 8.05
N GLY A 28 16.66 -18.00 9.23
CA GLY A 28 17.19 -18.25 10.59
C GLY A 28 17.99 -17.05 11.15
N SER A 29 17.79 -16.52 12.38
CA SER A 29 17.21 -16.98 13.65
C SER A 29 16.77 -15.76 14.50
N PRO A 30 15.85 -15.91 15.47
CA PRO A 30 15.41 -14.80 16.32
C PRO A 30 16.37 -14.51 17.49
N SER A 31 16.57 -13.23 17.78
CA SER A 31 17.43 -12.73 18.88
C SER A 31 16.62 -12.55 20.19
N PRO A 32 17.22 -12.75 21.39
CA PRO A 32 16.49 -12.84 22.65
C PRO A 32 16.81 -11.67 23.59
N LEU A 33 16.35 -10.44 23.35
CA LEU A 33 16.66 -9.31 24.25
C LEU A 33 15.55 -8.25 24.21
N LEU A 34 14.42 -8.49 24.88
CA LEU A 34 13.51 -7.48 25.45
C LEU A 34 12.43 -8.19 26.28
N GLY A 35 12.22 -7.73 27.53
CA GLY A 35 11.28 -8.31 28.49
C GLY A 35 9.81 -8.24 28.06
N PRO A 36 8.89 -8.88 28.82
CA PRO A 36 7.51 -9.06 28.39
C PRO A 36 6.75 -7.74 28.52
N LEU A 37 6.75 -6.97 27.44
CA LEU A 37 5.62 -6.08 27.14
C LEU A 37 4.35 -6.95 27.14
N PRO A 38 3.17 -6.42 27.57
CA PRO A 38 1.92 -7.12 27.35
C PRO A 38 1.88 -7.47 25.87
N LEU A 39 1.96 -8.77 25.59
CA LEU A 39 1.98 -9.29 24.24
C LEU A 39 0.59 -8.97 23.71
N ILE A 40 0.44 -7.80 23.08
CA ILE A 40 -0.58 -7.60 22.07
C ILE A 40 -0.18 -8.62 21.02
N HIS A 41 -0.67 -9.84 21.20
CA HIS A 41 -0.54 -10.90 20.24
C HIS A 41 -1.35 -10.38 19.07
N LEU A 42 -0.69 -9.66 18.16
CA LEU A 42 -1.09 -9.63 16.78
C LEU A 42 -1.18 -11.10 16.44
N ALA A 43 -2.38 -11.65 16.47
CA ALA A 43 -2.61 -13.05 16.21
C ALA A 43 -2.12 -13.24 14.79
N SER A 44 -0.88 -13.76 14.65
CA SER A 44 -0.46 -14.45 13.44
C SER A 44 -1.61 -15.35 13.10
N ARG A 45 -2.19 -15.17 11.90
CA ARG A 45 -3.41 -15.81 11.44
C ARG A 45 -3.43 -17.23 11.99
N ALA A 46 -4.11 -17.45 13.12
CA ALA A 46 -4.05 -18.75 13.78
C ALA A 46 -4.70 -19.66 12.77
N SER A 47 -3.93 -20.56 12.13
CA SER A 47 -4.34 -21.30 10.95
C SER A 47 -5.72 -21.90 11.21
N PRO A 48 -6.78 -21.26 10.70
CA PRO A 48 -8.12 -21.57 11.13
C PRO A 48 -8.43 -22.96 10.58
N ILE A 49 -9.14 -23.76 11.36
CA ILE A 49 -9.61 -25.04 10.85
C ILE A 49 -10.79 -24.69 9.95
N LEU A 50 -10.58 -24.87 8.65
CA LEU A 50 -11.62 -24.66 7.65
C LEU A 50 -12.41 -25.96 7.51
N ASN A 51 -13.72 -25.88 7.69
CA ASN A 51 -14.58 -27.04 7.63
C ASN A 51 -15.86 -26.72 6.85
N ASN A 52 -16.45 -27.71 6.21
CA ASN A 52 -17.63 -27.54 5.38
C ASN A 52 -18.74 -28.49 5.82
N HIS A 53 -19.27 -28.26 7.03
CA HIS A 53 -20.33 -29.10 7.60
C HIS A 53 -21.72 -28.75 7.05
N THR A 54 -21.93 -27.49 6.67
CA THR A 54 -23.24 -26.94 6.30
C THR A 54 -23.41 -26.71 4.79
N GLY A 55 -22.40 -27.07 3.98
CA GLY A 55 -22.33 -26.73 2.56
C GLY A 55 -21.66 -25.37 2.30
N GLN A 56 -21.34 -24.61 3.35
CA GLN A 56 -20.51 -23.42 3.29
C GLN A 56 -19.21 -23.60 4.09
N LEU A 57 -18.15 -22.92 3.64
CA LEU A 57 -16.86 -22.95 4.31
C LEU A 57 -16.93 -22.13 5.61
N GLU A 58 -16.75 -22.82 6.73
CA GLU A 58 -16.76 -22.25 8.08
C GLU A 58 -15.34 -22.24 8.65
N ALA A 59 -15.00 -21.20 9.41
CA ALA A 59 -13.71 -21.07 10.07
C ALA A 59 -13.85 -21.32 11.57
N PHE A 60 -13.06 -22.24 12.10
CA PHE A 60 -13.02 -22.56 13.52
C PHE A 60 -11.69 -22.13 14.13
N ASN A 61 -11.76 -21.63 15.37
CA ASN A 61 -10.58 -21.31 16.14
C ASN A 61 -9.82 -22.60 16.47
N PRO A 62 -8.52 -22.73 16.14
CA PRO A 62 -7.80 -23.99 16.32
C PRO A 62 -7.62 -24.39 17.80
N ILE A 63 -7.67 -23.42 18.73
CA ILE A 63 -7.49 -23.65 20.16
C ILE A 63 -8.84 -23.93 20.83
N THR A 64 -9.83 -23.07 20.61
CA THR A 64 -11.12 -23.18 21.31
C THR A 64 -12.12 -24.07 20.59
N GLN A 65 -11.87 -24.43 19.33
CA GLN A 65 -12.80 -25.14 18.43
C GLN A 65 -14.14 -24.43 18.27
N GLN A 66 -14.23 -23.15 18.65
CA GLN A 66 -15.44 -22.34 18.48
C GLN A 66 -15.48 -21.77 17.06
N LEU A 67 -16.69 -21.67 16.52
CA LEU A 67 -16.97 -21.03 15.25
C LEU A 67 -16.52 -19.56 15.31
N ILE A 68 -15.75 -19.11 14.32
CA ILE A 68 -15.40 -17.71 14.12
C ILE A 68 -16.46 -17.09 13.21
N PRO A 69 -17.33 -16.19 13.73
CA PRO A 69 -18.35 -15.55 12.92
C PRO A 69 -17.73 -14.88 11.69
N GLN A 70 -18.23 -15.21 10.50
CA GLN A 70 -17.78 -14.59 9.26
C GLN A 70 -18.76 -13.48 8.87
N GLY A 71 -18.23 -12.42 8.26
CA GLY A 71 -19.01 -11.30 7.75
C GLY A 71 -18.80 -11.05 6.27
N PRO A 72 -19.59 -10.13 5.68
CA PRO A 72 -19.32 -9.66 4.35
C PRO A 72 -17.95 -8.99 4.37
N ALA A 73 -17.00 -9.60 3.67
CA ALA A 73 -15.67 -9.07 3.49
C ALA A 73 -15.77 -7.84 2.58
N THR A 74 -16.20 -6.70 3.13
CA THR A 74 -16.17 -5.39 2.46
C THR A 74 -14.90 -4.63 2.83
N ASP A 75 -14.37 -3.85 1.90
CA ASP A 75 -13.23 -2.95 2.06
C ASP A 75 -13.52 -1.55 1.49
N ALA A 76 -14.82 -1.23 1.30
CA ALA A 76 -15.29 -0.03 0.61
C ALA A 76 -14.96 0.05 -0.88
N GLY A 77 -14.39 -0.99 -1.49
CA GLY A 77 -14.07 -1.05 -2.90
C GLY A 77 -15.30 -1.10 -3.83
N GLY A 78 -16.48 -1.36 -3.26
CA GLY A 78 -17.71 -1.57 -4.02
C GLY A 78 -17.70 -2.86 -4.81
N GLN A 79 -18.73 -3.06 -5.62
CA GLN A 79 -18.83 -4.15 -6.58
C GLN A 79 -19.07 -3.60 -7.98
N ASP A 80 -18.26 -4.05 -8.93
CA ASP A 80 -18.30 -3.62 -10.33
C ASP A 80 -18.18 -2.10 -10.46
N PHE A 81 -19.20 -1.43 -11.00
CA PHE A 81 -19.28 0.02 -11.16
C PHE A 81 -20.40 0.63 -10.31
N ASP A 82 -20.57 0.13 -9.10
CA ASP A 82 -21.46 0.78 -8.14
C ASP A 82 -20.89 2.12 -7.65
N GLY A 83 -21.66 2.82 -6.82
CA GLY A 83 -21.31 4.15 -6.31
C GLY A 83 -19.92 4.20 -5.67
N PRO A 84 -19.61 3.33 -4.68
CA PRO A 84 -18.28 3.29 -4.07
C PRO A 84 -17.13 3.02 -5.05
N ALA A 85 -17.30 2.07 -5.99
CA ALA A 85 -16.28 1.77 -6.98
C ALA A 85 -15.98 2.96 -7.90
N ILE A 86 -17.02 3.63 -8.41
CA ILE A 86 -16.88 4.83 -9.25
C ILE A 86 -16.15 5.94 -8.49
N LEU A 87 -16.48 6.17 -7.22
CA LEU A 87 -15.83 7.19 -6.40
C LEU A 87 -14.35 6.90 -6.17
N TRP A 88 -13.96 5.64 -5.96
CA TRP A 88 -12.54 5.25 -5.90
C TRP A 88 -11.82 5.48 -7.22
N ILE A 89 -12.45 5.14 -8.36
CA ILE A 89 -11.89 5.40 -9.70
C ILE A 89 -11.65 6.91 -9.89
N ILE A 90 -12.64 7.74 -9.57
CA ILE A 90 -12.52 9.20 -9.66
C ILE A 90 -11.40 9.69 -8.75
N PHE A 91 -11.37 9.28 -7.49
CA PHE A 91 -10.34 9.66 -6.54
C PHE A 91 -8.93 9.28 -7.04
N ALA A 92 -8.79 8.06 -7.54
CA ALA A 92 -7.53 7.53 -8.07
C ALA A 92 -6.99 8.37 -9.23
N PHE A 93 -7.84 8.79 -10.17
CA PHE A 93 -7.42 9.67 -11.27
C PHE A 93 -7.19 11.13 -10.84
N VAL A 94 -8.09 11.69 -10.02
CA VAL A 94 -8.03 13.08 -9.54
C VAL A 94 -6.76 13.33 -8.73
N ILE A 95 -6.30 12.35 -7.95
CA ILE A 95 -5.05 12.47 -7.19
C ILE A 95 -3.86 11.92 -7.98
N GLY A 96 -4.01 10.75 -8.60
CA GLY A 96 -2.92 10.04 -9.26
C GLY A 96 -2.35 10.78 -10.46
N SER A 97 -3.19 11.25 -11.37
CA SER A 97 -2.71 11.87 -12.61
C SER A 97 -1.97 13.20 -12.35
N PRO A 98 -2.49 14.13 -11.53
CA PRO A 98 -1.74 15.33 -11.17
C PRO A 98 -0.43 15.04 -10.44
N MET A 99 -0.40 14.04 -9.54
CA MET A 99 0.83 13.66 -8.84
C MET A 99 1.89 13.10 -9.79
N ALA A 100 1.49 12.30 -10.79
CA ALA A 100 2.40 11.74 -11.78
C ALA A 100 3.03 12.82 -12.67
N PHE A 101 2.24 13.78 -13.16
CA PHE A 101 2.71 14.76 -14.16
C PHE A 101 3.17 16.10 -13.58
N ALA A 102 2.58 16.54 -12.47
CA ALA A 102 2.73 17.90 -11.95
C ALA A 102 3.04 17.95 -10.45
N GLY A 103 3.30 16.81 -9.81
CA GLY A 103 3.43 16.67 -8.36
C GLY A 103 4.45 17.60 -7.69
N ILE A 104 5.39 18.22 -8.42
CA ILE A 104 6.38 19.15 -7.83
C ILE A 104 6.02 20.61 -8.02
N ARG A 105 5.24 20.95 -9.05
CA ARG A 105 4.91 22.35 -9.37
C ARG A 105 3.94 22.96 -8.35
N GLY A 106 3.14 22.12 -7.69
CA GLY A 106 2.19 22.52 -6.65
C GLY A 106 2.59 22.05 -5.26
N TRP A 107 3.77 22.45 -4.76
CA TRP A 107 4.35 21.89 -3.53
C TRP A 107 3.39 21.82 -2.32
N ARG A 108 2.47 22.79 -2.18
CA ARG A 108 1.42 22.75 -1.13
C ARG A 108 0.42 21.62 -1.35
N LEU A 109 -0.06 21.46 -2.58
CA LEU A 109 -0.98 20.37 -2.93
C LEU A 109 -0.31 19.02 -2.68
N THR A 110 0.98 18.90 -3.02
CA THR A 110 1.79 17.69 -2.79
C THR A 110 1.85 17.31 -1.31
N THR A 111 2.17 18.27 -0.43
CA THR A 111 2.21 18.00 1.01
C THR A 111 0.84 17.66 1.58
N GLY A 112 -0.21 18.32 1.07
CA GLY A 112 -1.61 17.95 1.34
C GLY A 112 -1.90 16.50 0.94
N VAL A 113 -1.59 16.10 -0.30
CA VAL A 113 -1.82 14.74 -0.80
C VAL A 113 -1.05 13.72 0.04
N GLY A 114 0.21 13.96 0.38
CA GLY A 114 0.98 13.01 1.19
C GLY A 114 0.36 12.76 2.56
N LEU A 115 -0.05 13.82 3.26
CA LEU A 115 -0.68 13.67 4.57
C LEU A 115 -2.10 13.09 4.46
N GLY A 116 -2.88 13.52 3.47
CA GLY A 116 -4.21 12.98 3.17
C GLY A 116 -4.17 11.49 2.86
N LEU A 117 -3.25 11.03 2.00
CA LEU A 117 -3.08 9.62 1.66
C LEU A 117 -2.61 8.80 2.86
N ALA A 118 -1.71 9.32 3.69
CA ALA A 118 -1.32 8.65 4.93
C ALA A 118 -2.53 8.44 5.85
N ALA A 119 -3.35 9.47 6.06
CA ALA A 119 -4.58 9.37 6.84
C ALA A 119 -5.59 8.40 6.22
N THR A 120 -5.71 8.39 4.88
CA THR A 120 -6.57 7.47 4.12
C THR A 120 -6.17 6.02 4.38
N VAL A 121 -4.90 5.67 4.17
CA VAL A 121 -4.41 4.30 4.34
C VAL A 121 -4.52 3.84 5.80
N CYS A 122 -4.16 4.69 6.76
CA CYS A 122 -4.26 4.35 8.18
C CYS A 122 -5.71 4.15 8.63
N SER A 123 -6.63 5.05 8.26
CA SER A 123 -8.05 4.94 8.63
C SER A 123 -8.72 3.74 7.95
N TRP A 124 -8.46 3.52 6.65
CA TRP A 124 -8.97 2.36 5.93
C TRP A 124 -8.46 1.05 6.54
N ALA A 125 -7.15 0.93 6.77
CA ALA A 125 -6.57 -0.26 7.37
C ALA A 125 -7.13 -0.53 8.76
N ALA A 126 -7.33 0.52 9.58
CA ALA A 126 -7.95 0.38 10.90
C ALA A 126 -9.40 -0.12 10.79
N LEU A 127 -10.22 0.45 9.90
CA LEU A 127 -11.62 0.06 9.73
C LEU A 127 -11.77 -1.38 9.24
N VAL A 128 -11.04 -1.77 8.19
CA VAL A 128 -11.10 -3.14 7.64
C VAL A 128 -10.71 -4.17 8.69
N ASN A 129 -9.70 -3.87 9.53
CA ASN A 129 -9.21 -4.78 10.56
C ASN A 129 -10.02 -4.79 11.87
N THR A 130 -10.95 -3.86 12.06
CA THR A 130 -11.78 -3.77 13.29
C THR A 130 -13.26 -4.06 13.06
N MET A 131 -13.66 -4.35 11.82
CA MET A 131 -15.04 -4.64 11.47
C MET A 131 -15.53 -5.97 12.09
N GLY A 132 -16.75 -5.96 12.62
CA GLY A 132 -17.41 -7.18 13.10
C GLY A 132 -18.07 -8.00 11.98
N PRO A 133 -18.61 -9.18 12.31
CA PRO A 133 -19.23 -10.08 11.34
C PRO A 133 -20.51 -9.54 10.70
N THR A 134 -21.18 -8.57 11.32
CA THR A 134 -22.34 -7.91 10.72
C THR A 134 -21.99 -7.04 9.51
N GLY A 135 -20.70 -6.68 9.37
CA GLY A 135 -20.24 -5.76 8.35
C GLY A 135 -20.68 -4.31 8.57
N ILE A 136 -20.20 -3.43 7.70
CA ILE A 136 -20.62 -2.03 7.57
C ILE A 136 -20.78 -1.75 6.07
N SER A 137 -21.71 -0.87 5.67
CA SER A 137 -21.89 -0.53 4.24
C SER A 137 -20.63 0.12 3.64
N ASP A 138 -20.25 -0.29 2.42
CA ASP A 138 -19.13 0.24 1.65
C ASP A 138 -19.12 1.77 1.57
N LEU A 139 -20.29 2.36 1.30
CA LEU A 139 -20.41 3.81 1.18
C LEU A 139 -20.02 4.53 2.47
N PHE A 140 -20.39 4.00 3.63
CA PHE A 140 -20.04 4.58 4.93
C PHE A 140 -18.53 4.52 5.19
N ILE A 141 -17.90 3.38 4.90
CA ILE A 141 -16.45 3.21 5.06
C ILE A 141 -15.73 4.17 4.10
N LEU A 142 -16.16 4.24 2.84
CA LEU A 142 -15.60 5.13 1.83
C LEU A 142 -15.68 6.60 2.26
N VAL A 143 -16.85 7.08 2.65
CA VAL A 143 -17.05 8.47 3.07
C VAL A 143 -16.18 8.80 4.28
N THR A 144 -16.05 7.87 5.23
CA THR A 144 -15.18 8.03 6.39
C THR A 144 -13.71 8.16 5.97
N VAL A 145 -13.22 7.25 5.12
CA VAL A 145 -11.84 7.22 4.63
C VAL A 145 -11.52 8.47 3.80
N LEU A 146 -12.42 8.89 2.90
CA LEU A 146 -12.28 10.13 2.14
C LEU A 146 -12.39 11.38 3.04
N GLY A 147 -13.16 11.32 4.12
CA GLY A 147 -13.19 12.37 5.14
C GLY A 147 -11.82 12.55 5.81
N PHE A 148 -11.16 11.45 6.17
CA PHE A 148 -9.77 11.48 6.66
C PHE A 148 -8.79 12.01 5.61
N PHE A 149 -8.98 11.66 4.33
CA PHE A 149 -8.20 12.26 3.24
C PHE A 149 -8.34 13.78 3.23
N VAL A 150 -9.57 14.30 3.20
CA VAL A 150 -9.84 15.75 3.13
C VAL A 150 -9.27 16.47 4.34
N PHE A 151 -9.45 15.91 5.54
CA PHE A 151 -8.90 16.49 6.77
C PHE A 151 -7.36 16.53 6.74
N GLY A 152 -6.72 15.40 6.40
CA GLY A 152 -5.26 15.33 6.27
C GLY A 152 -4.73 16.24 5.16
N PHE A 153 -5.45 16.34 4.05
CA PHE A 153 -5.12 17.22 2.93
C PHE A 153 -5.14 18.68 3.36
N ILE A 154 -6.23 19.15 3.97
CA ILE A 154 -6.36 20.53 4.47
C ILE A 154 -5.24 20.84 5.47
N PHE A 155 -4.98 19.93 6.43
CA PHE A 155 -3.91 20.14 7.40
C PHE A 155 -2.53 20.21 6.74
N GLY A 156 -2.28 19.40 5.70
CA GLY A 156 -1.03 19.41 4.93
C GLY A 156 -0.84 20.67 4.06
N LEU A 157 -1.91 21.43 3.79
CA LEU A 157 -1.82 22.76 3.15
C LEU A 157 -1.38 23.86 4.12
N LEU A 158 -1.65 23.69 5.42
CA LEU A 158 -1.28 24.66 6.45
C LEU A 158 0.22 24.63 6.74
N GLU A 159 0.77 25.74 7.21
CA GLU A 159 2.21 25.85 7.50
C GLU A 159 2.68 24.86 8.57
N ILE A 160 1.82 24.56 9.55
CA ILE A 160 2.11 23.63 10.64
C ILE A 160 2.18 22.18 10.15
N GLY A 161 1.26 21.78 9.27
CA GLY A 161 1.19 20.43 8.69
C GLY A 161 2.07 20.23 7.46
N ARG A 162 2.65 21.30 6.91
CA ARG A 162 3.54 21.21 5.75
C ARG A 162 4.73 20.28 5.96
N ARG A 163 5.40 20.40 7.12
CA ARG A 163 6.62 19.60 7.40
C ARG A 163 6.29 18.12 7.51
N SER A 164 5.19 17.78 8.19
CA SER A 164 4.72 16.40 8.27
C SER A 164 4.25 15.90 6.91
N GLY A 165 3.49 16.71 6.16
CA GLY A 165 3.04 16.37 4.81
C GLY A 165 4.20 16.05 3.87
N PHE A 166 5.30 16.81 3.94
CA PHE A 166 6.49 16.53 3.17
C PHE A 166 7.07 15.13 3.46
N VAL A 167 7.28 14.80 4.73
CA VAL A 167 7.77 13.47 5.14
C VAL A 167 6.78 12.37 4.73
N MET A 168 5.47 12.62 4.88
CA MET A 168 4.42 11.66 4.53
C MET A 168 4.32 11.39 3.03
N VAL A 169 4.60 12.37 2.16
CA VAL A 169 4.76 12.13 0.72
C VAL A 169 5.86 11.09 0.48
N GLY A 170 7.02 11.25 1.12
CA GLY A 170 8.13 10.30 1.00
C GLY A 170 7.73 8.91 1.46
N ILE A 171 7.15 8.80 2.66
CA ILE A 171 6.71 7.51 3.21
C ILE A 171 5.69 6.83 2.31
N THR A 172 4.61 7.53 1.95
CA THR A 172 3.54 6.97 1.10
C THR A 172 4.05 6.61 -0.30
N GLY A 173 4.96 7.38 -0.89
CA GLY A 173 5.58 7.04 -2.16
C GLY A 173 6.49 5.81 -2.09
N GLY A 174 7.24 5.62 -1.00
CA GLY A 174 8.03 4.41 -0.78
C GLY A 174 7.14 3.19 -0.54
N LEU A 175 6.07 3.33 0.24
CA LEU A 175 5.06 2.29 0.45
C LEU A 175 4.39 1.89 -0.86
N ALA A 176 3.95 2.84 -1.67
CA ALA A 176 3.33 2.58 -2.97
C ALA A 176 4.26 1.80 -3.92
N PHE A 177 5.57 2.07 -3.87
CA PHE A 177 6.55 1.30 -4.63
C PHE A 177 6.68 -0.13 -4.11
N GLY A 178 6.84 -0.31 -2.80
CA GLY A 178 6.96 -1.63 -2.18
C GLY A 178 5.71 -2.49 -2.36
N ILE A 179 4.52 -1.92 -2.16
CA ILE A 179 3.24 -2.62 -2.36
C ILE A 179 3.17 -3.20 -3.77
N ARG A 180 3.45 -2.39 -4.81
CA ARG A 180 3.42 -2.83 -6.22
C ARG A 180 4.32 -4.02 -6.49
N ILE A 181 5.51 -4.04 -5.88
CA ILE A 181 6.45 -5.16 -6.00
C ILE A 181 5.82 -6.43 -5.45
N PHE A 182 5.23 -6.37 -4.25
CA PHE A 182 4.66 -7.56 -3.62
C PHE A 182 3.36 -8.04 -4.28
N ILE A 183 2.51 -7.15 -4.79
CA ILE A 183 1.27 -7.53 -5.47
C ILE A 183 1.47 -7.90 -6.95
N LEU A 184 2.70 -7.95 -7.45
CA LEU A 184 2.99 -8.32 -8.85
C LEU A 184 2.69 -9.79 -9.14
N LYS A 185 2.76 -10.67 -8.13
CA LYS A 185 2.57 -12.11 -8.27
C LYS A 185 1.39 -12.60 -7.43
N ALA A 186 0.75 -13.68 -7.89
CA ALA A 186 -0.21 -14.44 -7.10
C ALA A 186 0.39 -14.88 -5.76
N ASP A 187 -0.43 -14.91 -4.72
CA ASP A 187 -0.04 -15.19 -3.33
C ASP A 187 1.05 -14.27 -2.74
N LEU A 188 1.28 -13.13 -3.39
CA LEU A 188 2.38 -12.19 -3.16
C LEU A 188 3.76 -12.82 -3.48
N LEU A 189 4.82 -12.00 -3.53
CA LEU A 189 6.17 -12.52 -3.81
C LEU A 189 6.68 -13.53 -2.79
N LEU A 190 6.27 -13.38 -1.53
CA LEU A 190 6.56 -14.33 -0.46
C LEU A 190 5.23 -14.91 0.04
N PRO A 191 5.12 -16.22 0.30
CA PRO A 191 3.87 -16.81 0.77
C PRO A 191 3.43 -16.16 2.10
N VAL A 192 2.23 -15.58 2.10
CA VAL A 192 1.67 -14.88 3.26
C VAL A 192 1.58 -15.74 4.51
N SER A 193 1.34 -17.05 4.33
CA SER A 193 1.21 -18.01 5.42
C SER A 193 2.41 -18.00 6.37
N ASN A 194 3.60 -17.72 5.85
CA ASN A 194 4.84 -17.83 6.61
C ASN A 194 5.64 -16.51 6.69
N ALA A 195 5.44 -15.59 5.73
CA ALA A 195 6.32 -14.42 5.55
C ALA A 195 5.61 -13.07 5.61
N TYR A 196 4.37 -13.01 6.14
CA TYR A 196 3.60 -11.76 6.22
C TYR A 196 4.36 -10.60 6.90
N GLY A 197 4.99 -10.88 8.05
CA GLY A 197 5.76 -9.88 8.78
C GLY A 197 6.97 -9.39 7.98
N ALA A 198 7.63 -10.27 7.22
CA ALA A 198 8.76 -9.91 6.36
C ALA A 198 8.32 -9.04 5.19
N ILE A 199 7.18 -9.34 4.55
CA ILE A 199 6.60 -8.50 3.49
C ILE A 199 6.39 -7.08 4.00
N TRP A 200 5.72 -6.94 5.14
CA TRP A 200 5.47 -5.62 5.72
C TRP A 200 6.72 -4.91 6.20
N ALA A 201 7.70 -5.64 6.74
CA ALA A 201 8.99 -5.06 7.10
C ALA A 201 9.70 -4.47 5.86
N ILE A 202 9.67 -5.15 4.72
CA ILE A 202 10.27 -4.66 3.47
C ILE A 202 9.48 -3.46 2.92
N ILE A 203 8.16 -3.53 2.89
CA ILE A 203 7.30 -2.42 2.45
C ILE A 203 7.52 -1.19 3.35
N ALA A 204 7.52 -1.37 4.66
CA ALA A 204 7.77 -0.31 5.64
C ALA A 204 9.19 0.26 5.50
N LEU A 205 10.19 -0.59 5.25
CA LEU A 205 11.56 -0.15 4.99
C LEU A 205 11.64 0.73 3.74
N MET A 206 10.96 0.37 2.65
CA MET A 206 10.90 1.21 1.44
C MET A 206 10.23 2.56 1.72
N GLY A 207 9.14 2.57 2.50
CA GLY A 207 8.53 3.80 3.01
C GLY A 207 9.49 4.65 3.83
N ALA A 208 10.16 4.06 4.80
CA ALA A 208 11.09 4.73 5.70
C ALA A 208 12.31 5.30 4.96
N ILE A 209 12.91 4.54 4.03
CA ILE A 209 14.02 5.01 3.19
C ILE A 209 13.59 6.25 2.41
N ASN A 210 12.45 6.20 1.71
CA ASN A 210 12.01 7.33 0.91
C ASN A 210 11.59 8.54 1.75
N GLY A 211 10.98 8.32 2.92
CA GLY A 211 10.74 9.37 3.91
C GLY A 211 12.04 10.02 4.41
N MET A 212 13.08 9.22 4.64
CA MET A 212 14.39 9.71 5.09
C MET A 212 15.12 10.51 3.99
N LEU A 213 15.00 10.11 2.72
CA LEU A 213 15.58 10.84 1.59
C LEU A 213 15.05 12.28 1.49
N LEU A 214 13.84 12.53 1.98
CA LEU A 214 13.25 13.86 2.06
C LEU A 214 13.80 14.72 3.20
N VAL A 215 14.37 14.13 4.24
CA VAL A 215 14.95 14.87 5.37
C VAL A 215 16.31 15.46 4.99
N PHE A 216 17.07 14.79 4.14
CA PHE A 216 18.41 15.23 3.75
C PHE A 216 18.36 16.20 2.56
N LYS A 217 18.81 17.44 2.76
CA LYS A 217 18.85 18.51 1.73
C LYS A 217 19.47 18.09 0.39
N LYS A 218 20.44 17.18 0.39
CA LYS A 218 21.11 16.70 -0.83
C LYS A 218 20.23 15.78 -1.68
N THR A 219 19.37 14.98 -1.04
CA THR A 219 18.52 13.98 -1.70
C THR A 219 17.06 14.40 -1.76
N GLU A 220 16.68 15.48 -1.07
CA GLU A 220 15.31 15.98 -0.93
C GLU A 220 14.56 16.05 -2.26
N ARG A 221 15.16 16.67 -3.28
CA ARG A 221 14.51 16.84 -4.59
C ARG A 221 14.28 15.50 -5.30
N GLY A 222 15.28 14.61 -5.26
CA GLY A 222 15.20 13.28 -5.88
C GLY A 222 14.19 12.38 -5.18
N GLY A 223 14.17 12.40 -3.83
CA GLY A 223 13.19 11.69 -3.04
C GLY A 223 11.76 12.18 -3.30
N LEU A 224 11.59 13.51 -3.47
CA LEU A 224 10.26 14.09 -3.72
C LEU A 224 9.75 13.72 -5.10
N LEU A 225 10.63 13.80 -6.10
CA LEU A 225 10.38 13.32 -7.46
C LEU A 225 9.92 11.87 -7.50
N PHE A 226 10.71 11.00 -6.87
CA PHE A 226 10.41 9.59 -6.80
C PHE A 226 9.10 9.33 -6.07
N ALA A 227 8.86 10.00 -4.95
CA ALA A 227 7.62 9.87 -4.19
C ALA A 227 6.39 10.28 -5.00
N CYS A 228 6.44 11.43 -5.67
CA CYS A 228 5.33 11.93 -6.47
C CYS A 228 5.02 11.01 -7.66
N ALA A 229 6.06 10.61 -8.40
CA ALA A 229 5.92 9.68 -9.52
C ALA A 229 5.39 8.32 -9.04
N SER A 230 5.87 7.83 -7.90
CA SER A 230 5.45 6.55 -7.33
C SER A 230 3.98 6.56 -6.91
N ILE A 231 3.55 7.58 -6.14
CA ILE A 231 2.14 7.77 -5.73
C ILE A 231 1.26 7.94 -6.97
N GLY A 232 1.67 8.81 -7.89
CA GLY A 232 0.88 9.19 -9.05
C GLY A 232 0.64 8.03 -10.01
N THR A 233 1.71 7.31 -10.36
CA THR A 233 1.61 6.11 -11.21
C THR A 233 0.86 5.00 -10.50
N PHE A 234 1.07 4.78 -9.20
CA PHE A 234 0.31 3.78 -8.43
C PHE A 234 -1.20 4.05 -8.48
N LEU A 235 -1.64 5.27 -8.14
CA LEU A 235 -3.06 5.62 -8.11
C LEU A 235 -3.66 5.65 -9.52
N THR A 236 -2.96 6.19 -10.51
CA THR A 236 -3.46 6.22 -11.90
C THR A 236 -3.68 4.80 -12.43
N PHE A 237 -2.71 3.90 -12.22
CA PHE A 237 -2.83 2.51 -12.67
C PHE A 237 -3.81 1.70 -11.82
N LEU A 238 -3.97 2.01 -10.53
CA LEU A 238 -5.06 1.47 -9.71
C LEU A 238 -6.43 1.86 -10.30
N GLY A 239 -6.60 3.12 -10.71
CA GLY A 239 -7.84 3.59 -11.38
C GLY A 239 -8.09 2.88 -12.71
N VAL A 240 -7.05 2.71 -13.54
CA VAL A 240 -7.15 1.94 -14.80
C VAL A 240 -7.49 0.48 -14.53
N ASP A 241 -6.84 -0.14 -13.54
CA ASP A 241 -7.08 -1.53 -13.18
C ASP A 241 -8.50 -1.75 -12.62
N LEU A 242 -9.02 -0.81 -11.81
CA LEU A 242 -10.42 -0.83 -11.37
C LEU A 242 -11.40 -0.73 -12.55
N VAL A 243 -11.08 0.00 -13.61
CA VAL A 243 -11.94 0.06 -14.81
C VAL A 243 -11.89 -1.25 -15.61
N LEU A 244 -10.71 -1.87 -15.73
CA LEU A 244 -10.51 -3.02 -16.62
C LEU A 244 -10.76 -4.37 -15.93
N ASN A 245 -10.27 -4.52 -14.71
CA ASN A 245 -10.31 -5.73 -13.91
C ASN A 245 -11.23 -5.59 -12.67
N ARG A 246 -11.90 -4.46 -12.48
CA ARG A 246 -12.80 -4.23 -11.33
C ARG A 246 -12.06 -4.50 -10.01
N GLN A 247 -12.73 -5.10 -9.03
CA GLN A 247 -12.16 -5.35 -7.71
C GLN A 247 -11.26 -6.60 -7.65
N VAL A 248 -11.13 -7.40 -8.71
CA VAL A 248 -10.32 -8.64 -8.67
C VAL A 248 -8.81 -8.43 -8.93
N GLY A 249 -8.42 -7.25 -9.42
CA GLY A 249 -7.03 -6.91 -9.71
C GLY A 249 -6.27 -6.32 -8.51
N MET A 250 -5.64 -5.14 -8.70
CA MET A 250 -4.83 -4.44 -7.71
C MET A 250 -5.59 -4.18 -6.39
N SER A 251 -6.89 -3.87 -6.47
CA SER A 251 -7.74 -3.68 -5.27
C SER A 251 -7.79 -4.95 -4.41
N ARG A 252 -7.99 -6.13 -5.02
CA ARG A 252 -7.89 -7.42 -4.31
C ARG A 252 -6.51 -7.63 -3.71
N GLY A 253 -5.45 -7.28 -4.43
CA GLY A 253 -4.07 -7.37 -3.93
C GLY A 253 -3.84 -6.52 -2.69
N LEU A 254 -4.35 -5.29 -2.67
CA LEU A 254 -4.30 -4.40 -1.50
C LEU A 254 -5.07 -4.99 -0.33
N ARG A 255 -6.28 -5.48 -0.57
CA ARG A 255 -7.07 -6.14 0.46
C ARG A 255 -6.34 -7.35 1.03
N PHE A 256 -5.85 -8.23 0.18
CA PHE A 256 -5.11 -9.44 0.57
C PHE A 256 -3.85 -9.11 1.39
N LEU A 257 -3.22 -7.96 1.12
CA LEU A 257 -2.07 -7.49 1.86
C LEU A 257 -2.46 -6.90 3.24
N PHE A 258 -3.47 -6.04 3.30
CA PHE A 258 -3.81 -5.26 4.51
C PHE A 258 -4.86 -5.89 5.43
N ASP A 259 -5.73 -6.76 4.92
CA ASP A 259 -6.83 -7.35 5.68
C ASP A 259 -6.34 -8.53 6.53
N ARG A 260 -6.37 -8.35 7.85
CA ARG A 260 -6.06 -9.35 8.88
C ARG A 260 -7.24 -9.60 9.81
N ASN A 261 -8.44 -9.19 9.41
CA ASN A 261 -9.64 -9.40 10.19
C ASN A 261 -10.01 -10.89 10.23
N SER A 262 -10.28 -11.42 11.44
CA SER A 262 -10.73 -12.80 11.62
C SER A 262 -12.11 -13.08 11.00
N SER A 263 -12.94 -12.05 10.90
CA SER A 263 -14.29 -12.13 10.31
C SER A 263 -14.27 -12.23 8.78
N HIS A 264 -13.13 -11.96 8.13
CA HIS A 264 -12.97 -12.01 6.67
C HIS A 264 -12.09 -13.19 6.21
N ILE A 265 -11.70 -14.07 7.13
CA ILE A 265 -10.76 -15.18 6.87
C ILE A 265 -11.24 -16.07 5.72
N VAL A 266 -12.52 -16.45 5.73
CA VAL A 266 -13.07 -17.37 4.74
C VAL A 266 -12.98 -16.76 3.34
N ASP A 267 -13.37 -15.49 3.18
CA ASP A 267 -13.25 -14.79 1.89
C ASP A 267 -11.79 -14.70 1.43
N ILE A 268 -10.88 -14.29 2.31
CA ILE A 268 -9.47 -14.09 1.93
C ILE A 268 -8.79 -15.41 1.56
N ILE A 269 -9.13 -16.54 2.23
CA ILE A 269 -8.55 -17.85 1.89
C ILE A 269 -9.21 -18.44 0.64
N SER A 270 -10.53 -18.37 0.52
CA SER A 270 -11.26 -18.99 -0.61
C SER A 270 -11.01 -18.28 -1.93
N ASN A 271 -11.03 -16.94 -1.93
CA ASN A 271 -10.89 -16.15 -3.14
C ASN A 271 -9.43 -15.76 -3.43
N GLY A 272 -8.57 -15.72 -2.40
CA GLY A 272 -7.13 -15.46 -2.54
C GLY A 272 -6.80 -14.15 -3.27
N TYR A 273 -5.57 -14.07 -3.80
CA TYR A 273 -5.15 -13.04 -4.76
C TYR A 273 -4.42 -13.70 -5.94
N SER A 274 -5.06 -13.68 -7.10
CA SER A 274 -4.54 -14.18 -8.37
C SER A 274 -4.68 -13.11 -9.44
N PRO A 275 -3.68 -12.20 -9.59
CA PRO A 275 -3.80 -11.09 -10.51
C PRO A 275 -3.84 -11.57 -11.96
N SER A 276 -4.75 -10.99 -12.74
CA SER A 276 -4.82 -11.21 -14.18
C SER A 276 -3.51 -10.79 -14.86
N LEU A 277 -3.20 -11.36 -16.03
CA LEU A 277 -2.02 -10.96 -16.80
C LEU A 277 -2.03 -9.44 -17.07
N LEU A 278 -3.20 -8.86 -17.29
CA LEU A 278 -3.37 -7.43 -17.49
C LEU A 278 -2.97 -6.64 -16.24
N THR A 279 -3.44 -7.04 -15.05
CA THR A 279 -3.03 -6.42 -13.77
C THR A 279 -1.51 -6.49 -13.58
N GLN A 280 -0.88 -7.62 -13.92
CA GLN A 280 0.58 -7.76 -13.82
C GLN A 280 1.33 -6.81 -14.77
N ILE A 281 0.85 -6.67 -16.01
CA ILE A 281 1.39 -5.72 -16.99
C ILE A 281 1.23 -4.29 -16.47
N LEU A 282 0.05 -3.92 -15.98
CA LEU A 282 -0.22 -2.60 -15.40
C LEU A 282 0.73 -2.29 -14.23
N LEU A 283 0.94 -3.24 -13.32
CA LEU A 283 1.88 -3.10 -12.21
C LEU A 283 3.32 -2.90 -12.70
N ALA A 284 3.80 -3.74 -13.62
CA ALA A 284 5.14 -3.67 -14.18
C ALA A 284 5.38 -2.33 -14.91
N VAL A 285 4.42 -1.89 -15.73
CA VAL A 285 4.48 -0.60 -16.43
C VAL A 285 4.47 0.55 -15.44
N SER A 286 3.62 0.53 -14.41
CA SER A 286 3.58 1.59 -13.40
C SER A 286 4.91 1.74 -12.64
N LEU A 287 5.60 0.62 -12.36
CA LEU A 287 6.92 0.60 -11.74
C LEU A 287 7.99 1.17 -12.68
N GLY A 288 7.96 0.81 -13.96
CA GLY A 288 8.86 1.35 -14.98
C GLY A 288 8.68 2.86 -15.18
N LEU A 289 7.43 3.33 -15.26
CA LEU A 289 7.11 4.76 -15.40
C LEU A 289 7.55 5.59 -14.18
N THR A 290 7.50 5.01 -12.97
CA THR A 290 8.04 5.68 -11.77
C THR A 290 9.50 6.08 -11.96
N GLN A 291 10.32 5.22 -12.59
CA GLN A 291 11.74 5.49 -12.83
C GLN A 291 11.94 6.51 -13.96
N PHE A 292 11.16 6.39 -15.03
CA PHE A 292 11.24 7.28 -16.19
C PHE A 292 10.88 8.73 -15.84
N ASP A 293 9.82 8.94 -15.06
CA ASP A 293 9.38 10.29 -14.66
C ASP A 293 10.43 11.01 -13.79
N VAL A 294 11.12 10.25 -12.94
CA VAL A 294 12.24 10.78 -12.14
C VAL A 294 13.38 11.25 -13.04
N GLN A 295 13.76 10.47 -14.06
CA GLN A 295 14.82 10.84 -15.00
C GLN A 295 14.45 12.07 -15.82
N ARG A 296 13.23 12.12 -16.36
CA ARG A 296 12.73 13.22 -17.17
C ARG A 296 12.73 14.54 -16.41
N CYS A 297 12.25 14.53 -15.17
CA CYS A 297 12.22 15.74 -14.36
C CYS A 297 13.60 16.20 -13.91
N CYS A 298 14.52 15.27 -13.61
CA CYS A 298 15.92 15.63 -13.34
C CYS A 298 16.55 16.37 -14.54
N TYR A 299 16.25 15.95 -15.76
CA TYR A 299 16.73 16.62 -16.98
C TYR A 299 16.16 18.04 -17.12
N MET A 300 14.84 18.23 -16.88
CA MET A 300 14.21 19.56 -16.97
C MET A 300 14.67 20.56 -15.90
N ILE A 301 15.25 20.11 -14.78
CA ILE A 301 15.76 21.01 -13.73
C ILE A 301 17.19 21.48 -14.05
N GLN A 302 17.91 20.75 -14.90
CA GLN A 302 19.29 21.10 -15.28
C GLN A 302 19.37 22.14 -16.40
N HIS A 303 18.26 22.38 -17.10
CA HIS A 303 18.11 23.30 -18.22
C HIS A 303 17.12 24.41 -17.88
#